data_AF-A0A2M7QBX9-F1
#
_entry.id   AF-A0A2M7QBX9-F1
#
_cell.length_a   1.000
_cell.length_b   1.000
_cell.length_c   1.000
_cell.angle_alpha   90.00
_cell.angle_beta   90.00
_cell.angle_gamma   90.00
#
_symmetry.space_group_name_H-M   'P 1'
#
loop_
_entity.id
_entity.type
_entity.pdbx_description
1 polymer ?
#
loop_
_entity_poly.entity_id
_entity_poly.type
_entity_poly.pdbx_seq_one_letter_code
_entity_poly.pdbx_strand_id
1 'polypeptide(L)'
;MDIPQSLHHFFWDVEVEKLDPEKKPYFVINRLLDKGNVEAVKWVRKNYTDKTIESAITTLRDFSPKVARFWALYLKIPEKDVVCLQQPYRKMRKMHWPY
;
A
#
# COMPACT_ATOMS: atom_id res chain seq x y z
N MET A 1 8.83 -11.24 13.28
CA MET A 1 7.81 -11.77 12.34
C MET A 1 8.48 -12.03 11.00
N ASP A 2 8.30 -13.20 10.40
CA ASP A 2 9.03 -13.57 9.17
C ASP A 2 8.10 -13.72 7.96
N ILE A 3 8.59 -13.30 6.79
CA ILE A 3 7.87 -13.42 5.52
C ILE A 3 8.08 -14.85 4.98
N PRO A 4 7.00 -15.62 4.73
CA PRO A 4 7.11 -16.96 4.20
C PRO A 4 7.71 -16.95 2.79
N GLN A 5 8.48 -17.99 2.47
CA GLN A 5 9.20 -18.12 1.19
C GLN A 5 8.28 -18.03 -0.03
N SER A 6 7.03 -18.48 0.09
CA SER A 6 6.00 -18.35 -0.95
C SER A 6 5.76 -16.90 -1.37
N LEU A 7 5.98 -15.92 -0.49
CA LEU A 7 5.77 -14.49 -0.75
C LEU A 7 7.04 -13.74 -1.17
N HIS A 8 8.21 -14.38 -1.15
CA HIS A 8 9.49 -13.71 -1.44
C HIS A 8 9.55 -13.14 -2.86
N HIS A 9 8.88 -13.78 -3.82
CA HIS A 9 8.84 -13.32 -5.21
C HIS A 9 8.17 -11.94 -5.40
N PHE A 10 7.38 -11.46 -4.43
CA PHE A 10 6.81 -10.11 -4.46
C PHE A 10 7.84 -9.02 -4.11
N PHE A 11 9.01 -9.40 -3.61
CA PHE A 11 10.08 -8.50 -3.17
C PHE A 11 11.29 -8.56 -4.10
N TRP A 12 11.05 -8.55 -5.41
CA TRP A 12 12.09 -8.73 -6.43
C TRP A 12 13.20 -7.65 -6.42
N ASP A 13 12.98 -6.53 -5.74
CA ASP A 13 13.89 -5.39 -5.67
C ASP A 13 14.61 -5.24 -4.32
N VAL A 14 14.42 -6.18 -3.39
CA VAL A 14 15.08 -6.17 -2.07
C VAL A 14 15.51 -7.57 -1.63
N GLU A 15 16.57 -7.63 -0.83
CA GLU A 15 16.96 -8.87 -0.15
C GLU A 15 16.00 -9.15 1.01
N VAL A 16 15.08 -10.11 0.83
CA VAL A 16 14.03 -10.44 1.82
C VAL A 16 14.62 -10.89 3.16
N GLU A 17 15.77 -11.54 3.14
CA GLU A 17 16.49 -12.00 4.35
C GLU A 17 16.93 -10.85 5.26
N LYS A 18 17.13 -9.65 4.70
CA LYS A 18 17.48 -8.42 5.45
C LYS A 18 16.26 -7.54 5.74
N LEU A 19 15.08 -7.91 5.24
CA LEU A 19 13.86 -7.14 5.40
C LEU A 19 13.18 -7.51 6.72
N ASP A 20 13.15 -6.55 7.64
CA ASP A 20 12.42 -6.66 8.91
C ASP A 20 10.99 -6.11 8.72
N PRO A 21 9.95 -6.98 8.73
CA PRO A 21 8.56 -6.58 8.49
C PRO A 21 7.98 -5.72 9.61
N GLU A 22 8.56 -5.75 10.81
CA GLU A 22 8.12 -4.96 11.96
C GLU A 22 8.72 -3.56 11.91
N LYS A 23 9.97 -3.43 11.42
CA LYS A 23 10.61 -2.11 11.21
C LYS A 23 10.13 -1.39 9.95
N LYS A 24 9.72 -2.14 8.91
CA LYS A 24 9.25 -1.57 7.63
C LYS A 24 7.83 -2.04 7.27
N PRO A 25 6.83 -1.85 8.16
CA PRO A 25 5.49 -2.40 7.98
C PRO A 25 4.80 -1.83 6.74
N TYR A 26 4.96 -0.54 6.48
CA TYR A 26 4.26 0.14 5.38
C TYR A 26 4.76 -0.35 4.01
N PHE A 27 6.06 -0.61 3.89
CA PHE A 27 6.64 -1.17 2.67
C PHE A 27 6.10 -2.57 2.40
N VAL A 28 6.09 -3.43 3.43
CA VAL A 28 5.59 -4.80 3.33
C VAL A 28 4.10 -4.83 3.01
N ILE A 29 3.29 -4.04 3.72
CA ILE A 29 1.85 -3.90 3.49
C ILE A 29 1.59 -3.42 2.07
N ASN A 30 2.26 -2.37 1.61
CA ASN A 30 2.07 -1.88 0.25
C ASN A 30 2.42 -2.95 -0.78
N ARG A 31 3.59 -3.58 -0.65
CA ARG A 31 4.02 -4.59 -1.63
C ARG A 31 3.03 -5.74 -1.74
N LEU A 32 2.60 -6.28 -0.61
CA LEU A 32 1.74 -7.46 -0.56
C LEU A 32 0.27 -7.14 -0.85
N LEU A 33 -0.23 -5.95 -0.50
CA LEU A 33 -1.62 -5.57 -0.80
C LEU A 33 -1.81 -5.02 -2.21
N ASP A 34 -0.78 -4.39 -2.79
CA ASP A 34 -0.82 -3.82 -4.14
C ASP A 34 -0.50 -4.83 -5.23
N LYS A 35 0.50 -5.68 -4.98
CA LYS A 35 1.06 -6.59 -6.00
C LYS A 35 0.91 -8.06 -5.65
N GLY A 36 0.46 -8.35 -4.44
CA GLY A 36 0.29 -9.70 -3.94
C GLY A 36 -0.96 -10.41 -4.42
N ASN A 37 -1.06 -11.68 -4.06
CA ASN A 37 -2.23 -12.53 -4.30
C ASN A 37 -3.07 -12.69 -3.01
N VAL A 38 -4.05 -13.59 -3.04
CA VAL A 38 -4.91 -13.87 -1.88
C VAL A 38 -4.12 -14.36 -0.66
N GLU A 39 -3.05 -15.13 -0.87
CA GLU A 39 -2.17 -15.60 0.22
C GLU A 39 -1.42 -14.42 0.87
N ALA A 40 -0.89 -13.50 0.06
CA ALA A 40 -0.26 -12.27 0.52
C ALA A 40 -1.22 -11.43 1.37
N VAL A 41 -2.46 -11.26 0.91
CA VAL A 41 -3.51 -10.53 1.64
C VAL A 41 -3.82 -11.20 2.98
N LYS A 42 -3.98 -12.53 3.00
CA LYS A 42 -4.21 -13.29 4.25
C LYS A 42 -3.06 -13.11 5.23
N TRP A 43 -1.82 -13.15 4.73
CA TRP A 43 -0.64 -12.97 5.58
C TRP A 43 -0.58 -11.55 6.16
N VAL A 44 -0.84 -10.51 5.36
CA VAL A 44 -0.89 -9.12 5.86
C VAL A 44 -1.95 -8.98 6.95
N ARG A 45 -3.17 -9.46 6.71
CA ARG A 45 -4.29 -9.38 7.67
C ARG A 45 -4.06 -10.18 8.95
N LYS A 46 -3.29 -11.27 8.89
CA LYS A 46 -2.96 -12.09 10.06
C LYS A 46 -1.94 -11.39 10.97
N ASN A 47 -1.04 -10.60 10.40
CA ASN A 47 0.13 -10.12 11.11
C ASN A 47 0.12 -8.61 11.41
N TYR A 48 -0.66 -7.81 10.67
CA TYR A 48 -0.80 -6.38 10.92
C TYR A 48 -2.22 -6.05 11.38
N THR A 49 -2.32 -5.11 12.32
CA THR A 49 -3.62 -4.62 12.78
C THR A 49 -4.30 -3.78 11.70
N ASP A 50 -5.62 -3.71 11.72
CA ASP A 50 -6.42 -2.88 10.80
C ASP A 50 -5.95 -1.41 10.84
N LYS A 51 -5.57 -0.90 12.01
CA LYS A 51 -5.00 0.45 12.17
C LYS A 51 -3.68 0.64 11.43
N THR A 52 -2.81 -0.35 11.45
CA THR A 52 -1.52 -0.30 10.73
C THR A 52 -1.74 -0.33 9.22
N ILE A 53 -2.69 -1.16 8.76
CA ILE A 53 -3.05 -1.25 7.34
C ILE A 53 -3.70 0.05 6.88
N GLU A 54 -4.65 0.59 7.64
CA GLU A 54 -5.28 1.90 7.41
C GLU A 54 -4.22 3.01 7.31
N SER A 55 -3.27 3.04 8.23
CA SER A 55 -2.18 4.02 8.22
C SER A 55 -1.30 3.89 6.97
N ALA A 56 -1.02 2.67 6.51
CA ALA A 56 -0.27 2.45 5.27
C ALA A 56 -1.05 2.95 4.04
N ILE A 57 -2.35 2.63 3.95
CA ILE A 57 -3.23 3.02 2.83
C ILE A 57 -3.41 4.55 2.77
N THR A 58 -3.58 5.20 3.91
CA THR A 58 -3.77 6.66 3.99
C THR A 58 -2.48 7.43 3.74
N THR A 59 -1.33 6.90 4.18
CA THR A 59 -0.04 7.62 4.08
C THR A 59 0.66 7.45 2.73
N LEU A 60 0.60 6.25 2.15
CA LEU A 60 1.41 5.93 0.98
C LEU A 60 0.76 6.40 -0.33
N ARG A 61 1.58 6.99 -1.19
CA ARG A 61 1.20 7.39 -2.55
C ARG A 61 1.36 6.29 -3.59
N ASP A 62 2.14 5.27 -3.26
CA ASP A 62 2.60 4.23 -4.20
C ASP A 62 1.62 3.05 -4.32
N PHE A 63 0.35 3.26 -3.95
CA PHE A 63 -0.70 2.29 -4.23
C PHE A 63 -1.32 2.55 -5.60
N SER A 64 -1.67 1.49 -6.31
CA SER A 64 -2.57 1.60 -7.45
C SER A 64 -3.92 2.17 -6.99
N PRO A 65 -4.50 3.17 -7.69
CA PRO A 65 -5.79 3.75 -7.30
C PRO A 65 -6.92 2.71 -7.18
N LYS A 66 -6.87 1.63 -7.96
CA LYS A 66 -7.85 0.55 -7.88
C LYS A 66 -7.74 -0.20 -6.56
N VAL A 67 -6.52 -0.54 -6.15
CA VAL A 67 -6.24 -1.26 -4.90
C VAL A 67 -6.57 -0.37 -3.71
N ALA A 68 -6.15 0.89 -3.74
CA ALA A 68 -6.41 1.84 -2.66
C ALA A 68 -7.92 2.05 -2.42
N ARG A 69 -8.73 2.18 -3.49
CA ARG A 69 -10.19 2.24 -3.36
C ARG A 69 -10.79 0.99 -2.74
N PHE A 70 -10.33 -0.19 -3.16
CA PHE A 70 -10.80 -1.45 -2.59
C PHE A 70 -10.54 -1.50 -1.08
N TRP A 71 -9.32 -1.18 -0.65
CA TRP A 71 -8.97 -1.18 0.77
C TRP A 71 -9.65 -0.08 1.57
N ALA A 72 -9.86 1.10 0.98
CA ALA A 72 -10.62 2.18 1.60
C ALA A 72 -12.07 1.75 1.87
N LEU A 73 -12.73 1.10 0.89
CA LEU A 73 -14.07 0.54 1.06
C LEU A 73 -14.09 -0.56 2.12
N TYR A 74 -13.13 -1.48 2.09
CA TYR A 74 -13.05 -2.59 3.03
C TYR A 74 -12.85 -2.12 4.48
N LEU A 75 -11.97 -1.15 4.69
CA LEU A 75 -11.64 -0.58 6.01
C LEU A 75 -12.57 0.58 6.42
N LYS A 76 -13.52 0.97 5.56
CA LYS A 76 -14.44 2.10 5.75
C LYS A 76 -13.73 3.44 5.95
N ILE A 77 -12.61 3.63 5.24
CA ILE A 77 -11.83 4.88 5.21
C ILE A 77 -12.46 5.82 4.18
N PRO A 78 -12.73 7.10 4.52
CA PRO A 78 -13.16 8.09 3.54
C PRO A 78 -12.10 8.28 2.45
N GLU A 79 -12.50 8.29 1.17
CA GLU A 79 -11.54 8.42 0.04
C GLU A 79 -10.67 9.69 0.12
N LYS A 80 -11.20 10.76 0.72
CA LYS A 80 -10.49 12.02 0.95
C LYS A 80 -9.21 11.86 1.80
N ASP A 81 -9.18 10.85 2.66
CA ASP A 81 -8.08 10.59 3.60
C ASP A 81 -7.01 9.68 2.96
N VAL A 82 -7.27 9.17 1.75
CA VAL A 82 -6.35 8.30 1.01
C VAL A 82 -5.51 9.13 0.05
N VAL A 83 -4.25 9.37 0.40
CA VAL A 83 -3.38 10.33 -0.32
C VAL A 83 -3.16 9.94 -1.78
N CYS A 84 -3.09 8.65 -2.13
CA CYS A 84 -2.90 8.23 -3.54
C CYS A 84 -4.12 8.49 -4.44
N LEU A 85 -5.32 8.70 -3.87
CA LEU A 85 -6.54 9.03 -4.62
C LEU A 85 -6.69 10.54 -4.85
N GLN A 86 -5.94 11.35 -4.12
CA GLN A 86 -5.98 12.81 -4.26
C GLN A 86 -5.40 13.24 -5.61
N GLN A 87 -5.96 14.31 -6.18
CA GLN A 87 -5.50 14.81 -7.46
C GLN A 87 -4.03 15.25 -7.36
N PRO A 88 -3.15 14.81 -8.27
CA PRO A 88 -1.77 15.27 -8.27
C PRO A 88 -1.74 16.76 -8.54
N TYR A 89 -0.89 17.47 -7.81
CA TYR A 89 -0.68 18.93 -7.92
C TYR A 89 -0.54 19.43 -9.37
N ARG A 90 0.11 18.63 -10.23
CA ARG A 90 0.29 18.94 -11.66
C ARG A 90 -1.03 19.09 -12.44
N LYS A 91 -2.08 18.34 -12.09
CA LYS A 91 -3.42 18.49 -12.72
C LYS A 91 -4.10 19.79 -12.28
N MET A 92 -3.94 20.19 -11.02
CA MET A 92 -4.48 21.44 -10.50
C MET A 92 -3.85 22.67 -11.18
N ARG A 93 -2.58 22.56 -11.58
CA ARG A 93 -1.79 23.67 -12.13
C ARG A 93 -1.88 23.87 -13.65
N LYS A 94 -2.72 23.12 -14.39
CA LYS A 94 -2.95 23.34 -15.84
C LYS A 94 -3.55 24.71 -16.18
N MET A 95 -3.81 25.56 -15.19
CA MET A 95 -4.39 26.89 -15.34
C MET A 95 -3.38 28.00 -15.73
N HIS A 96 -2.07 27.74 -15.73
CA HIS A 96 -1.04 28.80 -15.90
C HIS A 96 -0.23 28.77 -17.20
N TRP A 97 -0.35 27.75 -18.05
CA TRP A 97 0.33 27.74 -19.36
C TRP A 97 -0.69 27.50 -20.49
N PRO A 98 -1.22 28.57 -21.11
CA PRO A 98 -2.27 28.49 -22.12
C PRO A 98 -1.70 28.37 -23.55
N TYR A 99 -0.80 27.41 -23.77
CA TYR A 99 -0.27 27.08 -25.10
C TYR A 99 -0.54 25.62 -25.44
#